data_AF-A0A2S5A5I8-F1
#
_entry.id   AF-A0A2S5A5I8-F1
#
_cell.length_a   1.000
_cell.length_b   1.000
_cell.length_c   1.000
_cell.angle_alpha   90.00
_cell.angle_beta   90.00
_cell.angle_gamma   90.00
#
_symmetry.space_group_name_H-M   'P 1'
#
loop_
_entity.id
_entity.type
_entity.pdbx_description
1 polymer ?
#
loop_
_entity_poly.entity_id
_entity_poly.type
_entity_poly.pdbx_seq_one_letter_code
_entity_poly.pdbx_strand_id
1 'polypeptide(L)'
;MKWNYFAKDTVGKQFVSAVDSVSANIGEGFGRFHKKDKIKFYYYSLGSVKECLDWNEKSRIRKLISEEEYQFIYSSLQDLPKEIYYLIRFTNEKLKQ
;
A
#
# COMPACT_ATOMS: atom_id res chain seq x y z
N MET A 1 23.46 0.01 -0.43
CA MET A 1 23.55 1.45 -0.82
C MET A 1 22.95 2.32 0.28
N LYS A 2 23.48 3.52 0.55
CA LYS A 2 22.89 4.45 1.53
C LYS A 2 22.32 5.65 0.78
N TRP A 3 21.00 5.84 0.83
CA TRP A 3 20.34 6.99 0.19
C TRP A 3 20.85 8.32 0.77
N ASN A 4 21.07 9.31 -0.10
CA ASN A 4 21.43 10.66 0.33
C ASN A 4 20.23 11.39 0.96
N TYR A 5 20.47 12.57 1.53
CA TYR A 5 19.43 13.35 2.21
C TYR A 5 18.24 13.66 1.30
N PHE A 6 18.49 14.16 0.08
CA PHE A 6 17.45 14.52 -0.87
C PHE A 6 16.57 13.32 -1.27
N ALA A 7 17.18 12.16 -1.55
CA ALA A 7 16.46 10.94 -1.88
C ALA A 7 15.60 10.45 -0.71
N LYS A 8 16.13 10.50 0.53
CA LYS A 8 15.37 10.16 1.73
C LYS A 8 14.19 11.10 1.96
N ASP A 9 14.42 12.40 1.83
CA ASP A 9 13.41 13.43 2.12
C ASP A 9 12.28 13.45 1.08
N THR A 10 12.60 13.15 -0.19
CA THR A 10 11.62 13.21 -1.28
C THR A 10 10.97 11.88 -1.60
N VAL A 11 11.75 10.82 -1.83
CA VAL A 11 11.22 9.49 -2.19
C VAL A 11 11.04 8.65 -0.93
N GLY A 12 12.03 8.64 -0.04
CA GLY A 12 12.08 7.71 1.09
C GLY A 12 10.91 7.92 2.05
N LYS A 13 10.72 9.16 2.51
CA LYS A 13 9.59 9.52 3.39
C LYS A 13 8.24 9.21 2.74
N GLN A 14 8.05 9.58 1.49
CA GLN A 14 6.78 9.36 0.79
C GLN A 14 6.50 7.87 0.58
N PHE A 15 7.52 7.09 0.24
CA PHE A 15 7.38 5.66 0.02
C PHE A 15 7.05 4.93 1.33
N VAL A 16 7.78 5.23 2.41
CA VAL A 16 7.49 4.66 3.73
C VAL A 16 6.07 5.01 4.18
N SER A 17 5.68 6.28 4.07
CA SER A 17 4.32 6.70 4.43
C SER A 17 3.24 6.00 3.60
N ALA A 18 3.46 5.80 2.29
CA ALA A 18 2.52 5.09 1.43
C ALA A 18 2.38 3.62 1.84
N VAL A 19 3.51 2.94 2.13
CA VAL A 19 3.52 1.54 2.58
C VAL A 19 2.81 1.39 3.92
N ASP A 20 3.14 2.24 4.90
CA ASP A 20 2.51 2.23 6.23
C ASP A 20 1.00 2.54 6.14
N SER A 21 0.59 3.39 5.20
CA SER A 21 -0.82 3.73 4.98
C SER A 21 -1.65 2.55 4.48
N VAL A 22 -1.04 1.55 3.81
CA VAL A 22 -1.78 0.33 3.41
C VAL A 22 -2.28 -0.40 4.64
N SER A 23 -1.40 -0.71 5.60
CA SER A 23 -1.79 -1.45 6.80
C SER A 23 -2.62 -0.60 7.76
N ALA A 24 -2.31 0.71 7.86
CA ALA A 24 -3.09 1.64 8.67
C ALA A 24 -4.56 1.71 8.22
N ASN A 25 -4.81 1.84 6.91
CA ASN A 25 -6.17 1.85 6.38
C ASN A 25 -6.89 0.51 6.60
N ILE A 26 -6.20 -0.63 6.48
CA ILE A 26 -6.80 -1.94 6.80
C ILE A 26 -7.20 -2.00 8.29
N GLY A 27 -6.31 -1.60 9.19
CA GLY A 27 -6.57 -1.58 10.63
C GLY A 27 -7.71 -0.63 11.00
N GLU A 28 -7.73 0.56 10.42
CA GLU A 28 -8.81 1.53 10.62
C GLU A 28 -10.14 1.01 10.10
N GLY A 29 -10.16 0.43 8.90
CA GLY A 29 -11.32 -0.24 8.33
C GLY A 29 -11.83 -1.36 9.23
N PHE A 30 -10.94 -2.17 9.81
CA PHE A 30 -11.33 -3.22 10.76
C PHE A 30 -12.00 -2.65 12.01
N GLY A 31 -11.56 -1.49 12.50
CA GLY A 31 -12.14 -0.81 13.66
C GLY A 31 -13.49 -0.11 13.40
N ARG A 32 -13.89 0.14 12.15
CA ARG A 32 -15.16 0.84 11.84
C ARG A 32 -16.38 0.00 12.17
N PHE A 33 -17.45 0.61 12.67
CA PHE A 33 -18.69 -0.10 13.01
C PHE A 33 -19.47 -0.54 11.75
N HIS A 34 -19.80 0.42 10.88
CA HIS A 34 -20.63 0.16 9.71
C HIS A 34 -19.87 -0.49 8.56
N LYS A 35 -20.48 -1.49 7.92
CA LYS A 35 -19.91 -2.24 6.80
C LYS A 35 -19.40 -1.34 5.66
N LYS A 36 -20.20 -0.35 5.23
CA LYS A 36 -19.82 0.55 4.13
C LYS A 36 -18.60 1.39 4.47
N ASP A 37 -18.46 1.78 5.74
CA ASP A 37 -17.31 2.56 6.21
C ASP A 37 -16.05 1.66 6.25
N LYS A 38 -16.14 0.43 6.78
CA LYS A 38 -15.03 -0.55 6.70
C LYS A 38 -14.51 -0.71 5.27
N ILE A 39 -15.41 -0.94 4.32
CA ILE A 39 -15.09 -1.14 2.90
C ILE A 39 -14.42 0.10 2.29
N LYS A 40 -14.87 1.30 2.65
CA LYS A 40 -14.27 2.56 2.18
C LYS A 40 -12.78 2.65 2.55
N PHE A 41 -12.41 2.26 3.77
CA PHE A 41 -11.01 2.21 4.20
C PHE A 41 -10.20 1.12 3.47
N TYR A 42 -10.79 -0.03 3.15
CA TYR A 42 -10.12 -1.02 2.31
C TYR A 42 -9.85 -0.48 0.89
N TYR A 43 -10.76 0.33 0.33
CA TYR A 43 -10.47 1.04 -0.93
C TYR A 43 -9.35 2.07 -0.79
N TYR A 44 -9.24 2.79 0.33
CA TYR A 44 -8.08 3.66 0.60
C TYR A 44 -6.77 2.87 0.65
N SER A 45 -6.80 1.65 1.20
CA SER A 45 -5.65 0.74 1.18
C SER A 45 -5.21 0.43 -0.26
N LEU A 46 -6.14 0.19 -1.18
CA LEU A 46 -5.83 0.02 -2.61
C LEU A 46 -5.20 1.27 -3.24
N GLY A 47 -5.67 2.46 -2.83
CA GLY A 47 -5.06 3.74 -3.23
C GLY A 47 -3.60 3.82 -2.79
N SER A 48 -3.31 3.53 -1.52
CA SER A 48 -1.95 3.50 -0.99
C SER A 48 -1.06 2.46 -1.69
N VAL A 49 -1.58 1.30 -2.08
CA VAL A 49 -0.83 0.31 -2.89
C VAL A 49 -0.42 0.90 -4.25
N LYS A 50 -1.30 1.67 -4.90
CA LYS A 50 -0.96 2.35 -6.17
C LYS A 50 0.13 3.40 -5.98
N GLU A 51 0.09 4.16 -4.90
CA GLU A 51 1.17 5.09 -4.54
C GLU A 51 2.49 4.36 -4.28
N CYS A 52 2.46 3.21 -3.59
CA CYS A 52 3.65 2.38 -3.38
C CYS A 52 4.28 1.94 -4.69
N LEU A 53 3.48 1.51 -5.67
CA LEU A 53 3.97 1.10 -6.99
C LEU A 53 4.65 2.28 -7.72
N ASP A 54 4.06 3.47 -7.66
CA ASP A 54 4.64 4.68 -8.24
C ASP A 54 5.97 5.07 -7.56
N TRP A 55 6.04 4.99 -6.23
CA TRP A 55 7.30 5.24 -5.51
C TRP A 55 8.37 4.18 -5.75
N ASN A 56 7.98 2.91 -5.94
CA ASN A 56 8.91 1.85 -6.34
C ASN A 56 9.50 2.14 -7.72
N GLU A 57 8.67 2.52 -8.69
CA GLU A 57 9.12 2.86 -10.04
C GLU A 57 10.02 4.10 -10.06
N LYS A 58 9.67 5.15 -9.31
CA LYS A 58 10.53 6.32 -9.14
C LYS A 58 11.87 5.95 -8.50
N SER A 59 11.89 5.04 -7.54
CA SER A 59 13.11 4.54 -6.91
C SER A 59 14.00 3.81 -7.92
N ARG A 60 13.42 2.99 -8.79
CA ARG A 60 14.11 2.31 -9.89
C ARG A 60 14.68 3.28 -10.93
N ILE A 61 13.86 4.20 -11.45
CA ILE A 61 14.26 5.21 -12.44
C ILE A 61 15.41 6.08 -11.91
N ARG A 62 15.36 6.45 -10.62
CA ARG A 62 16.40 7.26 -9.97
C ARG A 62 17.60 6.44 -9.50
N LYS A 63 17.65 5.13 -9.80
CA LYS A 63 18.73 4.19 -9.43
C LYS A 63 19.00 4.19 -7.91
N LEU A 64 17.93 4.32 -7.11
CA LEU A 64 17.99 4.29 -5.65
C LEU A 64 17.94 2.85 -5.09
N ILE A 65 17.44 1.92 -5.90
CA ILE A 65 17.35 0.49 -5.62
C ILE A 65 17.89 -0.28 -6.84
N SER A 66 18.33 -1.51 -6.59
CA SER A 66 18.67 -2.49 -7.62
C SER A 66 17.42 -3.00 -8.35
N GLU A 67 17.61 -3.64 -9.50
CA GLU A 67 16.51 -4.26 -10.24
C GLU A 67 15.92 -5.42 -9.43
N GLU A 68 16.76 -6.17 -8.71
CA GLU A 68 16.32 -7.25 -7.83
C GLU A 68 15.43 -6.75 -6.70
N GLU A 69 15.83 -5.65 -6.03
CA GLU A 69 15.01 -4.99 -5.00
C GLU A 69 13.69 -4.47 -5.58
N TYR A 70 13.73 -3.85 -6.76
CA TYR A 70 12.54 -3.35 -7.44
C TYR A 70 11.54 -4.48 -7.73
N GLN A 71 12.00 -5.59 -8.31
CA GLN A 71 11.14 -6.73 -8.67
C GLN A 71 10.56 -7.42 -7.43
N PHE A 72 11.37 -7.55 -6.37
CA PHE A 72 10.89 -8.08 -5.09
C PHE A 72 9.77 -7.23 -4.49
N ILE A 73 9.94 -5.91 -4.46
CA ILE A 73 8.92 -4.98 -3.95
C ILE A 73 7.70 -4.97 -4.87
N TYR A 74 7.90 -4.91 -6.18
CA TYR A 74 6.83 -4.87 -7.17
C TYR A 74 5.93 -6.11 -7.08
N SER A 75 6.52 -7.30 -7.06
CA SER A 75 5.77 -8.56 -6.91
C SER A 75 4.97 -8.58 -5.60
N SER A 76 5.60 -8.21 -4.48
CA SER A 76 4.92 -8.12 -3.18
C SER A 76 3.72 -7.16 -3.21
N LEU A 77 3.86 -6.00 -3.87
CA LEU A 77 2.78 -5.02 -4.00
C LEU A 77 1.66 -5.48 -4.96
N GLN A 78 1.96 -6.30 -5.97
CA GLN A 78 0.95 -6.83 -6.91
C GLN A 78 0.05 -7.89 -6.28
N ASP A 79 0.49 -8.55 -5.21
CA ASP A 79 -0.31 -9.55 -4.50
C ASP A 79 -1.38 -8.90 -3.59
N LEU A 80 -1.09 -7.72 -3.02
CA LEU A 80 -1.96 -7.04 -2.06
C LEU A 80 -3.37 -6.73 -2.57
N PRO A 81 -3.60 -6.26 -3.82
CA PRO A 81 -4.94 -6.00 -4.33
C PRO A 81 -5.87 -7.21 -4.21
N LYS A 82 -5.37 -8.42 -4.49
CA LYS A 82 -6.17 -9.65 -4.39
C LYS A 82 -6.64 -9.88 -2.95
N GLU A 83 -5.73 -9.73 -1.99
CA GLU A 83 -6.05 -9.90 -0.56
C GLU A 83 -7.02 -8.83 -0.05
N ILE A 84 -6.84 -7.58 -0.49
CA ILE A 84 -7.75 -6.48 -0.13
C ILE A 84 -9.15 -6.69 -0.73
N TYR A 85 -9.25 -7.16 -1.98
CA TYR A 85 -10.54 -7.52 -2.58
C TYR A 85 -11.20 -8.70 -1.86
N TYR A 86 -10.40 -9.66 -1.38
CA TYR A 86 -10.91 -10.73 -0.52
C TYR A 86 -11.51 -10.16 0.78
N LEU A 87 -10.85 -9.21 1.45
CA LEU A 87 -11.39 -8.53 2.65
C LEU A 87 -12.69 -7.79 2.36
N ILE A 88 -12.77 -7.09 1.22
CA ILE A 88 -14.00 -6.39 0.79
C ILE A 88 -15.13 -7.39 0.55
N ARG A 89 -14.86 -8.49 -0.17
CA ARG A 89 -15.85 -9.54 -0.43
C ARG A 89 -16.32 -10.21 0.87
N PHE A 90 -15.39 -10.60 1.72
CA PHE A 90 -15.70 -11.20 3.02
C PHE A 90 -16.58 -10.28 3.87
N THR A 91 -16.21 -9.00 3.95
CA THR A 91 -16.99 -7.98 4.65
C THR A 91 -18.38 -7.82 4.05
N ASN A 92 -18.50 -7.93 2.73
CA ASN A 92 -19.78 -7.91 2.05
C ASN A 92 -20.68 -9.10 2.38
N GLU A 93 -20.12 -10.30 2.45
CA GLU A 93 -20.87 -11.54 2.64
C GLU A 93 -21.23 -11.80 4.12
N LYS A 94 -20.34 -11.42 5.05
CA LYS A 94 -20.42 -11.90 6.45
C LYS A 94 -20.96 -10.88 7.45
N LEU A 95 -20.90 -9.58 7.15
CA LEU A 95 -21.45 -8.55 8.02
C LEU A 95 -22.86 -8.14 7.57
N LYS A 96 -23.85 -8.42 8.43
CA LYS A 96 -25.23 -7.94 8.27
C LYS A 96 -25.34 -6.54 8.89
N GLN A 97 -25.22 -5.53 8.02
CA GLN A 97 -25.09 -4.08 8.27
C GLN A 97 -23.74 -3.63 8.86
#